data_AF-A0A021VTW1-F1
#
_entry.id   AF-A0A021VTW1-F1
#
_cell.length_a   1.000
_cell.length_b   1.000
_cell.length_c   1.000
_cell.angle_alpha   90.00
_cell.angle_beta   90.00
_cell.angle_gamma   90.00
#
_symmetry.space_group_name_H-M   'P 1'
#
loop_
_entity.id
_entity.type
_entity.pdbx_description
1 polymer ?
#
loop_
_entity_poly.entity_id
_entity_poly.type
_entity_poly.pdbx_seq_one_letter_code
_entity_poly.pdbx_strand_id
1 'polypeptide(L)'
;MGRQRQESRVDGDPAAGADGAERTCASCGRRMAPRARWSRSPDEVRWCSDACRRRKVTATDLALEEAVLALLAARPARATICPSEAARQVVGDDETAWRPLMEPARRAARRLVARGVVEITQRGSVVDPSTARGPVRVRLR
;
A
#
# COMPACT_ATOMS: atom_id res chain seq x y z
N MET A 1 22.38 -13.97 -57.86
CA MET A 1 21.25 -13.04 -57.62
C MET A 1 20.39 -13.63 -56.51
N GLY A 2 20.48 -13.16 -55.26
CA GLY A 2 19.57 -12.14 -54.72
C GLY A 2 18.15 -12.72 -54.59
N ARG A 3 17.69 -13.12 -53.39
CA ARG A 3 16.94 -12.23 -52.50
C ARG A 3 16.96 -12.78 -51.07
N GLN A 4 17.65 -12.08 -50.19
CA GLN A 4 17.48 -12.15 -48.75
C GLN A 4 16.09 -11.58 -48.43
N ARG A 5 15.19 -12.37 -47.81
CA ARG A 5 13.97 -11.82 -47.21
C ARG A 5 14.32 -11.39 -45.80
N GLN A 6 14.40 -10.08 -45.65
CA GLN A 6 14.80 -9.36 -44.46
C GLN A 6 13.80 -9.60 -43.33
N GLU A 7 14.32 -10.03 -42.20
CA GLU A 7 13.67 -10.04 -40.89
C GLU A 7 13.48 -8.57 -40.47
N SER A 8 12.26 -8.06 -40.63
CA SER A 8 11.92 -6.68 -40.30
C SER A 8 11.66 -6.56 -38.81
N ARG A 9 12.72 -6.16 -38.10
CA ARG A 9 12.79 -5.20 -37.00
C ARG A 9 11.65 -5.24 -35.98
N VAL A 10 12.02 -5.76 -34.81
CA VAL A 10 11.38 -5.50 -33.52
C VAL A 10 11.63 -4.04 -33.20
N ASP A 11 10.65 -3.16 -33.42
CA ASP A 11 10.68 -1.79 -32.91
C ASP A 11 10.39 -1.85 -31.40
N GLY A 12 11.46 -2.15 -30.66
CA GLY A 12 11.55 -1.76 -29.27
C GLY A 12 11.64 -0.25 -29.23
N ASP A 13 10.67 0.37 -28.58
CA ASP A 13 10.66 1.79 -28.27
C ASP A 13 11.18 1.97 -26.83
N PRO A 14 12.49 2.18 -26.60
CA PRO A 14 12.98 2.57 -25.30
C PRO A 14 12.85 4.09 -25.16
N ALA A 15 12.28 4.48 -24.01
CA ALA A 15 12.30 5.82 -23.43
C ALA A 15 11.15 6.78 -23.80
N ALA A 16 10.02 6.60 -23.09
CA ALA A 16 9.26 7.73 -22.56
C ALA A 16 9.51 7.86 -21.05
N GLY A 17 10.59 8.58 -20.70
CA GLY A 17 10.82 9.33 -19.45
C GLY A 17 10.56 8.68 -18.08
N ALA A 18 11.64 8.40 -17.34
CA ALA A 18 11.67 8.79 -15.93
C ALA A 18 11.46 10.33 -15.89
N ASP A 19 10.63 10.97 -15.07
CA ASP A 19 10.57 10.86 -13.62
C ASP A 19 9.16 11.19 -13.09
N GLY A 20 8.49 10.14 -12.63
CA GLY A 20 7.20 10.22 -11.97
C GLY A 20 6.93 8.96 -11.19
N ALA A 21 7.91 8.49 -10.41
CA ALA A 21 7.73 7.30 -9.59
C ALA A 21 6.44 7.42 -8.76
N GLU A 22 5.61 6.39 -8.81
CA GLU A 22 4.43 6.25 -7.96
C GLU A 22 4.89 6.37 -6.50
N ARG A 23 4.43 7.42 -5.82
CA ARG A 23 4.88 7.75 -4.46
C ARG A 23 3.88 7.30 -3.44
N THR A 24 4.35 6.91 -2.26
CA THR A 24 3.47 6.55 -1.15
C THR A 24 3.56 7.59 -0.03
N CYS A 25 2.41 8.02 0.49
CA CYS A 25 2.37 8.90 1.65
C CYS A 25 2.97 8.20 2.89
N ALA A 26 3.99 8.79 3.47
CA ALA A 26 4.70 8.25 4.64
C ALA A 26 3.81 8.10 5.89
N SER A 27 2.70 8.83 5.99
CA SER A 27 1.76 8.70 7.13
C SER A 27 0.68 7.65 6.89
N CYS A 28 -0.05 7.74 5.78
CA CYS A 28 -1.26 6.92 5.56
C CYS A 28 -1.09 5.78 4.55
N GLY A 29 0.07 5.66 3.90
CA GLY A 29 0.34 4.62 2.92
C GLY A 29 -0.44 4.76 1.61
N ARG A 30 -1.12 5.90 1.39
CA ARG A 30 -1.86 6.15 0.15
C ARG A 30 -0.88 6.40 -1.01
N ARG A 31 -1.15 5.78 -2.16
CA ARG A 31 -0.49 6.06 -3.43
C ARG A 31 -0.84 7.46 -3.91
N MET A 32 0.17 8.17 -4.37
CA MET A 32 0.11 9.55 -4.80
C MET A 32 0.51 9.59 -6.27
N ALA A 33 -0.48 9.88 -7.12
CA ALA A 33 -0.24 10.10 -8.54
C ALA A 33 0.81 11.21 -8.72
N PRO A 34 1.73 11.07 -9.68
CA PRO A 34 2.65 12.14 -10.05
C PRO A 34 1.90 13.42 -10.36
N ARG A 35 2.40 14.57 -9.89
CA ARG A 35 1.78 15.88 -10.15
C ARG A 35 2.84 16.82 -10.69
N ALA A 36 2.51 17.64 -11.68
CA ALA A 36 3.45 18.58 -12.31
C ALA A 36 4.19 19.44 -11.28
N ARG A 37 3.50 19.93 -10.25
CA ARG A 37 4.11 20.72 -9.15
C ARG A 37 5.16 19.97 -8.31
N TRP A 38 5.15 18.63 -8.33
CA TRP A 38 6.05 17.78 -7.55
C TRP A 38 7.27 17.31 -8.34
N SER A 39 7.39 17.72 -9.61
CA SER A 39 8.56 17.44 -10.45
C SER A 39 9.80 18.20 -9.95
N ARG A 40 9.60 19.41 -9.39
CA ARG A 40 10.70 20.28 -8.95
C ARG A 40 11.37 19.86 -7.64
N SER A 41 10.63 19.22 -6.74
CA SER A 41 11.15 18.72 -5.46
C SER A 41 10.55 17.34 -5.13
N PRO A 42 10.97 16.27 -5.81
CA PRO A 42 10.35 14.96 -5.67
C PRO A 42 10.46 14.36 -4.26
N ASP A 43 11.63 14.52 -3.63
CA ASP A 43 12.00 13.95 -2.33
C ASP A 43 11.37 14.67 -1.13
N GLU A 44 10.99 15.93 -1.29
CA GLU A 44 10.32 16.70 -0.23
C GLU A 44 8.85 16.29 -0.06
N VAL A 45 8.23 15.68 -1.08
CA VAL A 45 6.80 15.34 -1.08
C VAL A 45 6.58 13.98 -0.43
N ARG A 46 6.65 13.97 0.90
CA ARG A 46 6.47 12.75 1.72
C ARG A 46 5.02 12.48 2.14
N TRP A 47 4.11 13.46 2.03
CA TRP A 47 2.75 13.36 2.55
C TRP A 47 1.69 13.81 1.53
N CYS A 48 0.54 13.13 1.53
CA CYS A 48 -0.56 13.42 0.60
C CYS A 48 -1.39 14.67 0.95
N SER A 49 -1.30 15.15 2.20
CA SER A 49 -2.02 16.31 2.71
C SER A 49 -1.36 16.86 3.98
N ASP A 50 -1.72 18.09 4.35
CA ASP A 50 -1.24 18.70 5.60
C ASP A 50 -1.71 17.93 6.84
N ALA A 51 -2.90 17.35 6.80
CA ALA A 51 -3.37 16.47 7.88
C ALA A 51 -2.45 15.26 8.07
N CYS A 52 -1.99 14.62 6.98
CA CYS A 52 -1.03 13.51 7.06
C CYS A 52 0.36 13.98 7.51
N ARG A 53 0.78 15.17 7.08
CA ARG A 53 2.04 15.78 7.51
C ARG A 53 2.06 16.07 9.00
N ARG A 54 0.96 16.61 9.54
CA ARG A 54 0.81 16.95 10.97
C ARG A 54 0.68 15.69 11.83
N ARG A 55 -0.16 14.73 11.42
CA ARG A 55 -0.40 13.49 12.18
C ARG A 55 0.82 12.58 12.25
N LYS A 56 1.58 12.48 11.15
CA LYS A 56 2.68 11.51 10.99
C LYS A 56 2.23 10.06 11.28
N VAL A 57 3.19 9.18 11.55
CA VAL A 57 2.97 7.80 12.03
C VAL A 57 3.12 7.83 13.55
N THR A 58 2.17 7.25 14.27
CA THR A 58 2.16 7.19 15.75
C THR A 58 2.64 5.82 16.26
N ALA A 59 2.86 5.69 17.56
CA ALA A 59 3.17 4.39 18.19
C ALA A 59 2.06 3.35 17.92
N THR A 60 0.80 3.75 18.02
CA THR A 60 -0.34 2.88 17.67
C THR A 60 -0.31 2.43 16.22
N ASP A 61 0.08 3.31 15.29
CA ASP A 61 0.21 2.93 13.88
C ASP A 61 1.28 1.85 13.66
N LEU A 62 2.38 1.90 14.41
CA LEU A 62 3.46 0.91 14.36
C LEU A 62 3.02 -0.42 15.00
N ALA A 63 2.36 -0.36 16.17
CA ALA A 63 1.80 -1.54 16.81
C ALA A 63 0.77 -2.26 15.90
N LEU A 64 0.00 -1.50 15.11
CA LEU A 64 -0.92 -2.07 14.13
C LEU A 64 -0.20 -2.75 12.96
N GLU A 65 0.95 -2.24 12.51
CA GLU A 65 1.75 -2.92 11.49
C GLU A 65 2.30 -4.25 12.02
N GLU A 66 2.85 -4.23 13.24
CA GLU A 66 3.35 -5.41 13.92
C GLU A 66 2.24 -6.44 14.12
N ALA A 67 1.06 -6.01 14.59
CA ALA A 67 -0.09 -6.89 14.77
C ALA A 67 -0.54 -7.54 13.45
N VAL A 68 -0.57 -6.80 12.33
CA VAL A 68 -0.87 -7.37 11.01
C VAL A 68 0.13 -8.47 10.66
N LEU A 69 1.42 -8.22 10.83
CA LEU A 69 2.47 -9.18 10.52
C LEU A 69 2.43 -10.42 11.43
N ALA A 70 2.28 -10.22 12.74
CA ALA A 70 2.20 -11.29 13.72
C ALA A 70 0.99 -12.21 13.45
N LEU A 71 -0.19 -11.63 13.20
CA LEU A 71 -1.40 -12.39 12.89
C LEU A 71 -1.28 -13.19 11.59
N LEU A 72 -0.60 -12.63 10.58
CA LEU A 72 -0.37 -13.34 9.33
C LEU A 72 0.68 -14.45 9.48
N ALA A 73 1.74 -14.21 10.24
CA ALA A 73 2.79 -15.19 10.50
C ALA A 73 2.27 -16.40 11.30
N ALA A 74 1.28 -16.19 12.17
CA ALA A 74 0.67 -17.26 12.96
C ALA A 74 -0.32 -18.13 12.16
N ARG A 75 -0.56 -17.86 10.87
CA ARG A 75 -1.55 -18.56 10.04
C ARG A 75 -0.91 -19.39 8.92
N PRO A 76 -1.65 -20.38 8.38
CA PRO A 76 -1.20 -21.12 7.19
C PRO A 76 -0.89 -20.21 6.01
N ALA A 77 -0.01 -20.67 5.12
CA ALA A 77 0.32 -19.95 3.90
C ALA A 77 -0.96 -19.58 3.12
N ARG A 78 -1.02 -18.32 2.65
CA ARG A 78 -2.17 -17.70 1.94
C ARG A 78 -3.40 -17.37 2.79
N ALA A 79 -3.39 -17.64 4.11
CA ALA A 79 -4.43 -17.16 4.99
C ALA A 79 -4.51 -15.63 4.97
N THR A 80 -5.68 -15.12 5.31
CA THR A 80 -5.94 -13.68 5.32
C THR A 80 -6.40 -13.22 6.70
N ILE A 81 -6.25 -11.93 6.99
CA ILE A 81 -6.86 -11.23 8.13
C ILE A 81 -7.71 -10.06 7.63
N CYS A 82 -8.57 -9.47 8.46
CA CYS A 82 -9.14 -8.13 8.22
C CYS A 82 -8.55 -7.09 9.17
N PRO A 83 -8.71 -5.78 8.87
CA PRO A 83 -8.19 -4.71 9.73
C PRO A 83 -8.67 -4.76 11.19
N SER A 84 -9.86 -5.30 11.47
CA SER A 84 -10.37 -5.40 12.84
C SER A 84 -9.69 -6.45 13.68
N GLU A 85 -9.14 -7.51 13.08
CA GLU A 85 -8.34 -8.49 13.81
C GLU A 85 -7.06 -7.81 14.35
N ALA A 86 -6.38 -7.01 13.53
CA ALA A 86 -5.21 -6.25 13.98
C ALA A 86 -5.56 -5.18 15.02
N ALA A 87 -6.69 -4.49 14.87
CA ALA A 87 -7.14 -3.51 15.86
C ALA A 87 -7.42 -4.16 17.23
N ARG A 88 -8.15 -5.29 17.25
CA ARG A 88 -8.44 -6.05 18.46
C ARG A 88 -7.18 -6.61 19.11
N GLN A 89 -6.20 -7.04 18.32
CA GLN A 89 -4.91 -7.48 18.85
C GLN A 89 -4.18 -6.37 19.64
N VAL A 90 -4.36 -5.10 19.26
CA VAL A 90 -3.65 -3.97 19.89
C VAL A 90 -4.36 -3.43 21.12
N VAL A 91 -5.70 -3.37 21.12
CA VAL A 91 -6.47 -2.72 22.21
C VAL A 91 -7.51 -3.62 22.88
N GLY A 92 -7.58 -4.90 22.52
CA GLY A 92 -8.57 -5.85 23.02
C GLY A 92 -9.90 -5.82 22.27
N ASP A 93 -10.86 -6.61 22.76
CA ASP A 93 -12.14 -6.86 22.10
C ASP A 93 -13.24 -5.82 22.37
N ASP A 94 -12.98 -4.85 23.25
CA ASP A 94 -13.89 -3.73 23.51
C ASP A 94 -14.11 -2.90 22.25
N GLU A 95 -15.35 -2.88 21.78
CA GLU A 95 -15.74 -2.16 20.57
C GLU A 95 -15.45 -0.67 20.62
N THR A 96 -15.61 -0.05 21.78
CA THR A 96 -15.33 1.38 21.93
C THR A 96 -13.85 1.70 21.75
N ALA A 97 -12.97 0.72 22.02
CA ALA A 97 -11.52 0.83 21.86
C ALA A 97 -11.06 0.49 20.44
N TRP A 98 -11.45 -0.66 19.86
CA TRP A 98 -10.89 -1.10 18.58
C TRP A 98 -11.56 -0.45 17.35
N ARG A 99 -12.84 -0.08 17.44
CA ARG A 99 -13.59 0.45 16.29
C ARG A 99 -13.01 1.77 15.76
N PRO A 100 -12.55 2.72 16.61
CA PRO A 100 -11.80 3.90 16.16
C PRO A 100 -10.48 3.59 15.42
N LEU A 101 -9.89 2.42 15.65
CA LEU A 101 -8.63 2.00 15.01
C LEU A 101 -8.81 1.40 13.61
N MET A 102 -10.03 1.34 13.07
CA MET A 102 -10.29 0.81 11.72
C MET A 102 -9.50 1.52 10.62
N GLU A 103 -9.56 2.84 10.56
CA GLU A 103 -8.82 3.61 9.56
C GLU A 103 -7.29 3.56 9.82
N PRO A 104 -6.79 3.70 11.06
CA PRO A 104 -5.39 3.40 11.39
C PRO A 104 -4.91 2.02 10.94
N ALA A 105 -5.67 0.96 11.17
CA ALA A 105 -5.33 -0.40 10.76
C ALA A 105 -5.25 -0.53 9.23
N ARG A 106 -6.17 0.12 8.50
CA ARG A 106 -6.08 0.20 7.03
C ARG A 106 -4.85 0.97 6.55
N ARG A 107 -4.41 2.00 7.28
CA ARG A 107 -3.18 2.75 6.95
C ARG A 107 -1.93 1.90 7.19
N ALA A 108 -1.89 1.15 8.28
CA ALA A 108 -0.83 0.17 8.55
C ALA A 108 -0.71 -0.86 7.43
N ALA A 109 -1.84 -1.49 7.04
CA ALA A 109 -1.87 -2.42 5.93
C ALA A 109 -1.42 -1.78 4.60
N ARG A 110 -1.85 -0.54 4.32
CA ARG A 110 -1.37 0.23 3.15
C ARG A 110 0.14 0.45 3.14
N ARG A 111 0.74 0.84 4.27
CA ARG A 111 2.20 1.02 4.39
C ARG A 111 2.94 -0.31 4.20
N LEU A 112 2.39 -1.42 4.69
CA LEU A 112 2.92 -2.76 4.44
C LEU A 112 2.85 -3.16 2.96
N VAL A 113 1.76 -2.83 2.25
CA VAL A 113 1.66 -3.04 0.79
C VAL A 113 2.74 -2.22 0.07
N ALA A 114 2.94 -0.96 0.46
CA ALA A 114 3.96 -0.10 -0.13
C ALA A 114 5.40 -0.60 0.10
N ARG A 115 5.63 -1.36 1.19
CA ARG A 115 6.90 -2.05 1.45
C ARG A 115 7.02 -3.40 0.74
N GLY A 116 6.00 -3.83 -0.01
CA GLY A 116 5.98 -5.11 -0.73
C GLY A 116 5.81 -6.34 0.17
N VAL A 117 5.35 -6.18 1.42
CA VAL A 117 5.28 -7.28 2.39
C VAL A 117 3.94 -8.01 2.36
N VAL A 118 2.86 -7.30 2.07
CA VAL A 118 1.49 -7.83 2.06
C VAL A 118 0.74 -7.39 0.80
N GLU A 119 -0.36 -8.07 0.51
CA GLU A 119 -1.36 -7.67 -0.47
C GLU A 119 -2.71 -7.43 0.22
N ILE A 120 -3.46 -6.46 -0.30
CA ILE A 120 -4.84 -6.21 0.12
C ILE A 120 -5.78 -6.76 -0.95
N THR A 121 -6.75 -7.56 -0.52
CA THR A 121 -7.76 -8.16 -1.40
C THR A 121 -9.17 -7.76 -1.00
N GLN A 122 -10.07 -7.76 -1.97
CA GLN A 122 -11.50 -7.59 -1.76
C GLN A 122 -12.23 -8.57 -2.67
N ARG A 123 -13.14 -9.37 -2.10
CA ARG A 123 -13.83 -10.46 -2.84
C ARG A 123 -12.85 -11.39 -3.57
N GLY A 124 -11.74 -11.74 -2.90
CA GLY A 124 -10.72 -12.65 -3.42
C GLY A 124 -9.71 -12.04 -4.41
N SER A 125 -9.97 -10.84 -4.94
CA SER A 125 -9.09 -10.17 -5.92
C SER A 125 -8.19 -9.14 -5.25
N VAL A 126 -6.94 -9.01 -5.71
CA VAL A 126 -6.03 -7.94 -5.26
C VAL A 126 -6.59 -6.59 -5.72
N VAL A 127 -6.62 -5.60 -4.83
CA VAL A 127 -7.18 -4.27 -5.09
C VAL A 127 -6.20 -3.16 -4.71
N ASP A 128 -6.37 -1.98 -5.29
CA ASP A 128 -5.64 -0.78 -4.83
C ASP A 128 -6.10 -0.39 -3.42
N PRO A 129 -5.20 -0.43 -2.43
CA PRO A 129 -5.60 -0.12 -1.06
C PRO A 129 -5.87 1.37 -0.81
N SER A 130 -5.50 2.25 -1.75
CA SER A 130 -5.75 3.69 -1.70
C SER A 130 -7.18 4.07 -2.09
N THR A 131 -7.86 3.22 -2.85
CA THR A 131 -9.19 3.46 -3.42
C THR A 131 -10.23 2.44 -2.97
N ALA A 132 -9.82 1.25 -2.52
CA ALA A 132 -10.71 0.22 -2.01
C ALA A 132 -11.61 0.74 -0.87
N ARG A 133 -12.92 0.49 -0.99
CA ARG A 133 -13.94 0.89 -0.02
C ARG A 133 -14.63 -0.34 0.56
N GLY A 134 -15.03 -0.25 1.83
CA GLY A 134 -15.70 -1.35 2.51
C GLY A 134 -14.73 -2.47 2.90
N PRO A 135 -15.24 -3.64 3.30
CA PRO A 135 -14.44 -4.74 3.86
C PRO A 135 -13.29 -5.17 2.93
N VAL A 136 -12.11 -5.31 3.51
CA VAL A 136 -10.91 -5.79 2.82
C VAL A 136 -10.26 -6.89 3.65
N ARG A 137 -9.48 -7.73 2.97
CA ARG A 137 -8.62 -8.74 3.58
C ARG A 137 -7.16 -8.40 3.29
N VAL A 138 -6.27 -8.82 4.17
CA VAL A 138 -4.81 -8.66 4.04
C VAL A 138 -4.19 -10.04 4.05
N ARG A 139 -3.19 -10.29 3.19
CA ARG A 139 -2.41 -11.55 3.15
C ARG A 139 -0.94 -11.26 2.91
N LEU A 140 -0.06 -12.18 3.29
CA LEU A 140 1.34 -12.13 2.88
C LEU A 140 1.45 -12.25 1.36
N ARG A 141 2.45 -11.55 0.80
CA ARG A 141 2.81 -11.64 -0.61
C ARG A 141 3.65 -12.88 -0.89
#